data_AF-A0A356AY63-F1
#
_entry.id   AF-A0A356AY63-F1
#
_cell.length_a   1.000
_cell.length_b   1.000
_cell.length_c   1.000
_cell.angle_alpha   90.00
_cell.angle_beta   90.00
_cell.angle_gamma   90.00
#
_symmetry.space_group_name_H-M   'P 1'
#
loop_
_entity.id
_entity.type
_entity.pdbx_description
1 polymer ?
#
loop_
_entity_poly.entity_id
_entity_poly.type
_entity_poly.pdbx_seq_one_letter_code
_entity_poly.pdbx_strand_id
1 'polypeptide(L)'
;MLEKLSILHPGKVVNVVLDNARYQRCKLVQDQAISLGINLVFLPTYSPNLNLIERVWKLVKSRVLNSAYHETFPYFCNNIENFINTLHTHYAPEMKSLVTEKFQIIDINNII
;
A
#
# COMPACT_ATOMS: atom_id res chain seq x y z
N MET A 1 -10.72 9.33 1.73
CA MET A 1 -10.30 7.95 1.39
C MET A 1 -11.23 6.91 2.04
N LEU A 2 -11.35 6.89 3.38
CA LEU A 2 -12.20 5.93 4.10
C LEU A 2 -13.66 5.95 3.64
N GLU A 3 -14.24 7.13 3.40
CA GLU A 3 -15.60 7.26 2.85
C GLU A 3 -15.75 6.57 1.50
N LYS A 4 -14.77 6.72 0.60
CA LYS A 4 -14.78 6.04 -0.70
C LYS A 4 -14.79 4.52 -0.53
N LEU A 5 -14.02 3.99 0.43
CA LEU A 5 -14.01 2.55 0.72
C LEU A 5 -15.36 2.05 1.24
N SER A 6 -16.00 2.82 2.13
CA SER A 6 -17.33 2.50 2.65
C SER A 6 -18.39 2.47 1.54
N ILE A 7 -18.36 3.46 0.64
CA ILE A 7 -19.28 3.55 -0.51
C ILE A 7 -19.06 2.41 -1.50
N LEU A 8 -17.81 2.02 -1.77
CA LEU A 8 -17.48 0.95 -2.72
C LEU A 8 -17.81 -0.46 -2.19
N HIS A 9 -17.95 -0.63 -0.88
CA HIS A 9 -18.17 -1.93 -0.24
C HIS A 9 -19.32 -1.91 0.78
N PRO A 10 -20.55 -1.58 0.34
CA PRO A 10 -21.69 -1.46 1.24
C PRO A 10 -22.01 -2.82 1.88
N GLY A 11 -22.28 -2.82 3.19
CA GLY A 11 -22.66 -4.00 3.95
C GLY A 11 -21.54 -5.03 4.19
N LYS A 12 -20.29 -4.72 3.83
CA LYS A 12 -19.13 -5.58 4.09
C LYS A 12 -18.27 -5.03 5.22
N VAL A 13 -17.67 -5.92 5.99
CA VAL A 13 -16.62 -5.55 6.94
C VAL A 13 -15.35 -5.23 6.16
N VAL A 14 -14.89 -3.99 6.25
CA VAL A 14 -13.67 -3.52 5.57
C VAL A 14 -12.54 -3.44 6.60
N ASN A 15 -11.45 -4.17 6.34
CA ASN A 15 -10.21 -4.06 7.12
C ASN A 15 -9.17 -3.31 6.29
N VAL A 16 -8.63 -2.22 6.83
CA VAL A 16 -7.58 -1.42 6.20
C VAL A 16 -6.28 -1.66 6.97
N VAL A 17 -5.31 -2.29 6.30
CA VAL A 17 -3.98 -2.53 6.86
C VAL A 17 -3.11 -1.29 6.64
N LEU A 18 -2.52 -0.77 7.72
CA LEU A 18 -1.78 0.49 7.74
C LEU A 18 -0.40 0.30 8.38
N ASP A 19 0.56 1.12 7.96
CA ASP A 19 1.85 1.25 8.64
C ASP A 19 1.72 2.08 9.93
N ASN A 20 2.83 2.44 10.57
CA ASN A 20 2.81 3.14 11.86
C ASN A 20 2.95 4.67 11.72
N ALA A 21 2.60 5.24 10.57
CA ALA A 21 2.68 6.68 10.36
C ALA A 21 1.78 7.43 11.36
N ARG A 22 2.34 8.45 12.03
CA ARG A 22 1.64 9.17 13.13
C ARG A 22 0.27 9.73 12.72
N TYR A 23 0.15 10.22 11.49
CA TYR A 23 -1.10 10.80 10.99
C TYR A 23 -2.21 9.76 10.78
N GLN A 24 -1.89 8.48 10.58
CA GLN A 24 -2.89 7.41 10.45
C GLN A 24 -3.50 7.02 11.80
N ARG A 25 -2.78 7.26 12.90
CA ARG A 25 -3.23 7.02 14.27
C ARG A 25 -3.92 8.22 14.90
N CYS A 26 -4.08 9.33 14.18
CA CYS A 26 -4.71 10.51 14.75
C CYS A 26 -6.19 10.26 15.06
N LYS A 27 -6.71 10.96 16.07
CA LYS A 27 -8.09 10.80 16.54
C LYS A 27 -9.12 10.97 15.43
N LEU A 28 -8.92 11.94 14.55
CA LEU A 28 -9.80 12.18 13.40
C LEU A 28 -9.97 10.93 12.52
N VAL A 29 -8.87 10.24 12.21
CA VAL A 29 -8.89 9.05 11.36
C VAL A 29 -9.56 7.87 12.07
N GLN A 30 -9.28 7.69 13.37
CA GLN A 30 -9.90 6.64 14.18
C GLN A 30 -11.41 6.85 14.31
N ASP A 31 -11.84 8.06 14.65
CA ASP A 31 -13.25 8.41 14.82
C ASP A 31 -14.02 8.24 13.49
N GLN A 32 -13.42 8.63 12.37
CA GLN A 32 -14.01 8.41 11.03
C GLN A 32 -14.09 6.93 10.65
N ALA A 33 -13.10 6.12 11.00
CA ALA A 33 -13.15 4.69 10.72
C ALA A 33 -14.26 4.00 11.52
N ILE A 34 -14.42 4.37 12.80
CA ILE A 34 -15.50 3.88 13.67
C ILE A 34 -16.87 4.25 13.10
N SER A 35 -17.08 5.51 12.68
CA SER A 35 -18.38 5.94 12.14
C SER A 35 -18.77 5.22 10.84
N LEU A 36 -17.77 4.78 10.07
CA LEU A 36 -17.96 4.05 8.81
C LEU A 36 -17.94 2.51 8.98
N GLY A 37 -17.75 1.99 10.20
CA GLY A 37 -17.64 0.55 10.45
C GLY A 37 -16.40 -0.10 9.84
N ILE A 38 -15.31 0.68 9.68
CA ILE A 38 -14.04 0.24 9.10
C ILE A 38 -13.06 -0.12 10.22
N ASN A 39 -12.44 -1.29 10.10
CA ASN A 39 -11.40 -1.73 11.03
C ASN A 39 -10.03 -1.27 10.52
N LEU A 40 -9.31 -0.51 11.36
CA LEU A 40 -7.92 -0.14 11.09
C LEU A 40 -6.98 -1.15 11.74
N VAL A 41 -6.21 -1.86 10.92
CA VAL A 41 -5.24 -2.89 11.36
C VAL A 41 -3.84 -2.34 11.18
N PHE A 42 -3.14 -2.10 12.29
CA PHE A 42 -1.79 -1.57 12.26
C PHE A 42 -0.76 -2.70 12.26
N LEU A 43 0.22 -2.61 11.37
CA LEU A 43 1.35 -3.53 11.36
C LEU A 43 2.23 -3.36 12.60
N PRO A 44 2.95 -4.40 13.05
CA PRO A 44 3.98 -4.26 14.08
C PRO A 44 5.05 -3.23 13.70
N THR A 45 5.66 -2.60 14.69
CA THR A 45 6.71 -1.61 14.47
C THR A 45 7.88 -2.23 13.71
N TYR A 46 8.53 -1.43 12.84
CA TYR A 46 9.70 -1.83 12.05
C TYR A 46 9.51 -3.09 11.19
N SER A 47 8.28 -3.36 10.75
CA SER A 47 7.94 -4.54 9.92
C SER A 47 7.58 -4.19 8.47
N PRO A 48 8.46 -3.52 7.69
CA PRO A 48 8.17 -3.16 6.30
C PRO A 48 8.04 -4.40 5.40
N ASN A 49 8.60 -5.54 5.80
CA ASN A 49 8.43 -6.83 5.12
C ASN A 49 6.97 -7.31 5.08
N LEU A 50 6.16 -6.90 6.07
CA LEU A 50 4.72 -7.20 6.15
C LEU A 50 3.86 -6.19 5.37
N ASN A 51 4.43 -5.05 4.98
CA ASN A 51 3.69 -4.04 4.25
C ASN A 51 3.68 -4.34 2.74
N LEU A 52 2.59 -4.93 2.24
CA LEU A 52 2.49 -5.36 0.83
C LEU A 52 2.68 -4.21 -0.17
N ILE A 53 2.33 -2.96 0.20
CA ILE A 53 2.53 -1.82 -0.70
C ILE A 53 4.01 -1.57 -1.00
N GLU A 54 4.93 -1.95 -0.10
CA GLU A 54 6.37 -1.84 -0.34
C GLU A 54 6.82 -2.72 -1.51
N ARG A 55 6.17 -3.88 -1.69
CA ARG A 55 6.44 -4.77 -2.83
C ARG A 55 5.96 -4.15 -4.13
N VAL A 56 4.80 -3.49 -4.10
CA VAL A 56 4.28 -2.72 -5.24
C VAL A 56 5.21 -1.56 -5.57
N TRP A 57 5.66 -0.80 -4.57
CA TRP A 57 6.62 0.30 -4.76
C TRP A 57 7.97 -0.17 -5.30
N LYS A 58 8.45 -1.37 -4.95
CA LYS A 58 9.63 -1.98 -5.57
C LYS A 58 9.42 -2.20 -7.07
N LEU A 59 8.25 -2.68 -7.48
CA LEU A 59 7.91 -2.84 -8.90
C LEU A 59 7.83 -1.50 -9.63
N VAL A 60 7.13 -0.51 -9.04
CA VAL A 60 7.03 0.86 -9.59
C VAL A 60 8.43 1.44 -9.79
N LYS A 61 9.29 1.35 -8.78
CA LYS A 61 10.69 1.79 -8.87
C LYS A 61 11.44 1.10 -10.00
N SER A 62 11.32 -0.22 -10.09
CA SER A 62 12.00 -1.03 -11.11
C SER A 62 11.58 -0.68 -12.54
N ARG A 63 10.30 -0.35 -12.77
CA ARG A 63 9.75 -0.12 -14.12
C ARG A 63 9.72 1.35 -14.56
N VAL A 64 9.50 2.28 -13.62
CA VAL A 64 9.25 3.70 -13.94
C VAL A 64 10.41 4.60 -13.53
N LEU A 65 11.17 4.20 -12.50
CA LEU A 65 12.19 5.06 -11.88
C LEU A 65 13.62 4.63 -12.24
N ASN A 66 13.87 3.33 -12.36
CA ASN A 66 15.17 2.83 -12.77
C ASN A 66 15.39 3.15 -14.26
N SER A 67 16.44 3.93 -14.56
CA SER A 67 16.92 4.23 -15.91
C SER A 67 16.01 5.11 -16.78
N ALA A 68 15.04 5.83 -16.18
CA ALA A 68 14.19 6.78 -16.90
C ALA A 68 14.54 8.22 -16.53
N TYR A 69 14.88 9.03 -17.52
CA TYR A 69 14.97 10.48 -17.36
C TYR A 69 13.57 11.08 -17.45
N HIS A 70 13.22 11.93 -16.49
CA HIS A 70 11.97 12.66 -16.48
C HIS A 70 12.29 14.15 -16.56
N GLU A 71 11.94 14.77 -17.69
CA GLU A 71 12.31 16.16 -18.01
C GLU A 71 11.67 17.17 -17.05
N THR A 72 10.44 16.89 -16.61
CA THR A 72 9.67 17.78 -15.73
C THR A 72 8.98 17.01 -14.62
N PHE A 73 8.71 17.70 -13.51
CA PHE A 73 7.96 17.11 -12.39
C PHE A 73 6.55 16.64 -12.77
N PRO A 74 5.76 17.38 -13.58
CA PRO A 74 4.46 16.89 -14.05
C PRO A 74 4.58 15.61 -14.91
N TYR A 75 5.60 15.54 -15.78
CA TYR A 75 5.85 14.35 -16.60
C TYR A 75 6.18 13.13 -15.73
N PHE A 76 7.01 13.32 -14.70
CA PHE A 76 7.31 12.32 -13.70
C PHE A 76 6.05 11.79 -12.99
N CYS A 77 5.20 12.68 -12.47
CA CYS A 77 3.97 12.30 -11.80
C CYS A 77 3.02 11.53 -12.72
N ASN A 78 2.83 12.02 -13.95
CA ASN A 78 1.96 11.39 -14.94
C ASN A 78 2.45 9.98 -15.30
N ASN A 79 3.77 9.78 -15.45
CA ASN A 79 4.33 8.46 -15.73
C ASN A 79 4.06 7.46 -14.59
N ILE A 80 4.18 7.90 -13.33
CA ILE A 80 3.85 7.05 -12.17
C ILE A 80 2.35 6.73 -12.14
N GLU A 81 1.49 7.72 -12.35
CA GLU A 81 0.04 7.55 -12.33
C GLU A 81 -0.44 6.60 -13.45
N ASN A 82 0.06 6.79 -14.68
CA ASN A 82 -0.23 5.91 -15.80
C ASN A 82 0.20 4.47 -15.52
N PHE A 83 1.41 4.29 -14.97
CA PHE A 83 1.88 2.97 -14.59
C PHE A 83 0.96 2.32 -13.54
N ILE A 84 0.62 3.04 -12.47
CA ILE A 84 -0.28 2.56 -11.41
C ILE A 84 -1.65 2.17 -12.00
N ASN A 85 -2.20 2.97 -12.91
CA ASN A 85 -3.48 2.70 -13.57
C ASN A 85 -3.44 1.45 -14.45
N THR A 86 -2.27 1.04 -14.94
CA THR A 86 -2.09 -0.20 -15.73
C THR A 86 -1.68 -1.43 -14.92
N LEU A 87 -1.41 -1.28 -13.61
CA LEU A 87 -0.94 -2.40 -12.76
C LEU A 87 -1.91 -3.59 -12.75
N HIS A 88 -3.21 -3.31 -12.70
CA HIS A 88 -4.25 -4.33 -12.61
C HIS A 88 -4.57 -5.01 -13.95
N THR A 89 -4.05 -4.50 -15.06
CA THR A 89 -4.26 -5.03 -16.41
C THR A 89 -2.97 -5.64 -16.95
N HIS A 90 -2.02 -4.82 -17.37
CA HIS A 90 -0.80 -5.24 -18.04
C HIS A 90 0.18 -5.99 -17.12
N TYR A 91 0.20 -5.63 -15.83
CA TYR A 91 1.07 -6.24 -14.83
C TYR A 91 0.30 -7.15 -13.85
N ALA A 92 -0.89 -7.61 -14.23
CA ALA A 92 -1.72 -8.47 -13.38
C ALA A 92 -0.98 -9.76 -12.92
N PRO A 93 -0.15 -10.43 -13.76
CA PRO A 93 0.63 -11.59 -13.32
C PRO A 93 1.67 -11.24 -12.25
N GLU A 94 2.45 -10.17 -12.44
CA GLU A 94 3.41 -9.71 -11.45
C GLU A 94 2.71 -9.26 -10.16
N MET A 95 1.59 -8.54 -10.26
CA MET A 95 0.79 -8.13 -9.11
C MET A 95 0.30 -9.33 -8.30
N LYS A 96 -0.19 -10.39 -8.96
CA LYS A 96 -0.59 -11.64 -8.30
C LYS A 96 0.57 -12.33 -7.58
N SER A 97 1.79 -12.20 -8.09
CA SER A 97 2.99 -12.76 -7.46
C SER A 97 3.50 -11.91 -6.28
N LEU A 98 3.42 -10.59 -6.41
CA LEU A 98 3.91 -9.64 -5.41
C LEU A 98 2.96 -9.52 -4.20
N VAL A 99 1.66 -9.46 -4.43
CA VAL A 99 0.62 -9.31 -3.40
C VAL A 99 0.20 -10.68 -2.88
N THR A 100 1.17 -11.42 -2.35
CA THR A 100 0.97 -12.75 -1.76
C THR A 100 1.22 -12.74 -0.26
N GLU A 101 0.58 -13.67 0.45
CA GLU A 101 0.74 -13.89 1.89
C GLU A 101 2.07 -14.58 2.26
N LYS A 102 2.97 -14.79 1.28
CA LYS A 102 4.31 -15.35 1.50
C LYS A 102 5.21 -14.28 2.13
N PHE A 103 5.06 -14.06 3.43
CA PHE A 103 5.89 -13.15 4.20
C PHE A 103 7.15 -13.87 4.70
N GLN A 104 8.28 -13.16 4.68
CA GLN A 104 9.48 -13.62 5.35
C GLN A 104 9.32 -13.36 6.86
N ILE A 105 9.33 -14.42 7.65
CA ILE A 105 9.40 -14.34 9.11
C ILE A 105 10.89 -14.24 9.47
N ILE A 106 11.28 -13.11 10.03
CA ILE A 106 12.66 -12.84 10.43
C ILE A 106 12.70 -12.98 11.95
N ASP A 107 13.47 -13.95 12.45
CA ASP A 107 13.72 -14.07 13.88
C ASP A 107 14.78 -13.05 14.30
N ILE A 108 14.38 -12.12 15.16
CA ILE A 108 15.27 -11.04 15.66
C ILE A 108 16.39 -11.65 16.53
N ASN A 109 16.19 -12.83 17.12
CA ASN A 109 17.18 -13.48 17.99
C ASN A 109 18.35 -14.13 17.22
N ASN A 110 18.26 -14.26 15.89
CA ASN A 110 19.30 -14.87 15.04
C ASN A 110 20.15 -13.84 14.28
N ILE A 111 20.08 -12.55 14.64
CA ILE A 111 20.76 -11.44 13.93
C ILE A 111 21.83 -10.75 14.81
N ILE A 112 22.13 -11.28 16.00
CA ILE A 112 23.23 -10.81 16.87
C ILE A 112 24.18 -11.97 17.17
#